data_AF-A0A1J7GKE4-F1
#
_entry.id   AF-A0A1J7GKE4-F1
#
_cell.length_a   1.000
_cell.length_b   1.000
_cell.length_c   1.000
_cell.angle_alpha   90.00
_cell.angle_beta   90.00
_cell.angle_gamma   90.00
#
_symmetry.space_group_name_H-M   'P 1'
#
loop_
_entity.id
_entity.type
_entity.pdbx_description
1 polymer ?
#
loop_
_entity_poly.entity_id
_entity_poly.type
_entity_poly.pdbx_seq_one_letter_code
_entity_poly.pdbx_strand_id
1 'polypeptide(L)'
;MYLFPGIGLGTLLSGARIVSDGMLQAAAECLAAYMSDEEVLQGTIFPSISRIRDITKEVAAAVIKEALEEDLAEGYHGMDPRELRKLSQDEIAEYVKNHMWNPEYPTLVYKQD
;
A
#
# COMPACT_ATOMS: atom_id res chain seq x y z
N MET A 1 7.42 -6.87 -10.16
CA MET A 1 7.62 -7.27 -8.74
C MET A 1 7.39 -6.10 -7.79
N TYR A 2 7.94 -4.92 -8.05
CA TYR A 2 7.80 -3.74 -7.17
C TYR A 2 6.37 -3.19 -7.02
N LEU A 3 5.55 -3.23 -8.07
CA LEU A 3 4.24 -2.59 -8.07
C LEU A 3 3.09 -3.51 -7.63
N PHE A 4 3.02 -4.73 -8.18
CA PHE A 4 1.86 -5.61 -7.99
C PHE A 4 1.47 -5.89 -6.53
N PRO A 5 2.41 -6.12 -5.59
CA PRO A 5 2.06 -6.29 -4.18
C PRO A 5 1.40 -5.04 -3.58
N GLY A 6 1.93 -3.85 -3.89
CA GLY A 6 1.38 -2.59 -3.41
C GLY A 6 0.03 -2.27 -4.03
N ILE A 7 -0.11 -2.46 -5.35
CA ILE A 7 -1.39 -2.30 -6.06
C ILE A 7 -2.44 -3.26 -5.48
N GLY A 8 -2.11 -4.54 -5.32
CA GLY A 8 -3.05 -5.53 -4.79
C GLY A 8 -3.48 -5.21 -3.36
N LEU A 9 -2.53 -4.88 -2.48
CA LEU A 9 -2.82 -4.54 -1.09
C LEU A 9 -3.61 -3.22 -0.99
N GLY A 10 -3.23 -2.19 -1.74
CA GLY A 10 -3.93 -0.90 -1.74
C GLY A 10 -5.36 -1.01 -2.30
N THR A 11 -5.55 -1.79 -3.36
CA THR A 11 -6.88 -2.09 -3.93
C THR A 11 -7.75 -2.83 -2.91
N LEU A 12 -7.19 -3.84 -2.24
CA LEU A 12 -7.90 -4.61 -1.20
C LEU A 12 -8.34 -3.71 -0.04
N LEU A 13 -7.42 -2.91 0.49
CA LEU A 13 -7.64 -2.10 1.69
C LEU A 13 -8.52 -0.87 1.45
N SER A 14 -8.50 -0.32 0.23
CA SER A 14 -9.48 0.71 -0.18
C SER A 14 -10.87 0.12 -0.45
N GLY A 15 -10.98 -1.21 -0.60
CA GLY A 15 -12.21 -1.87 -1.03
C GLY A 15 -12.56 -1.63 -2.50
N ALA A 16 -11.64 -1.08 -3.30
CA ALA A 16 -11.91 -0.80 -4.70
C ALA A 16 -12.19 -2.09 -5.50
N ARG A 17 -13.24 -2.07 -6.32
CA ARG A 17 -13.65 -3.22 -7.14
C ARG A 17 -12.93 -3.30 -8.49
N ILE A 18 -12.36 -2.18 -8.93
CA ILE A 18 -11.68 -2.02 -10.20
C ILE A 18 -10.36 -1.32 -9.91
N VAL A 19 -9.30 -1.77 -10.58
CA VAL A 19 -8.02 -1.05 -10.60
C VAL A 19 -8.05 -0.12 -11.81
N SER A 20 -8.03 1.19 -11.57
CA SER A 20 -8.02 2.21 -12.62
C SER A 20 -6.61 2.48 -13.16
N ASP A 21 -6.54 3.14 -14.32
CA ASP A 21 -5.26 3.63 -14.86
C ASP A 21 -4.62 4.67 -13.93
N GLY A 22 -5.42 5.48 -13.23
CA GLY A 22 -4.95 6.42 -12.21
C GLY A 22 -4.23 5.68 -11.08
N MET A 23 -4.83 4.61 -10.53
CA MET A 23 -4.20 3.80 -9.49
C MET A 23 -2.86 3.19 -9.95
N LEU A 24 -2.76 2.77 -11.22
CA LEU A 24 -1.51 2.27 -11.79
C LEU A 24 -0.46 3.37 -11.94
N GLN A 25 -0.88 4.56 -12.38
CA GLN A 25 -0.02 5.73 -12.49
C GLN A 25 0.51 6.17 -11.13
N ALA A 26 -0.37 6.32 -10.12
CA ALA A 26 0.00 6.68 -8.76
C ALA A 26 1.00 5.69 -8.16
N ALA A 27 0.83 4.39 -8.42
CA ALA A 27 1.78 3.37 -8.00
C ALA A 27 3.17 3.55 -8.65
N ALA A 28 3.21 3.85 -9.95
CA ALA A 28 4.45 4.07 -10.68
C ALA A 28 5.17 5.36 -10.25
N GLU A 29 4.43 6.46 -10.06
CA GLU A 29 4.96 7.73 -9.57
C GLU A 29 5.51 7.60 -8.15
N CYS A 30 4.80 6.89 -7.26
CA CYS A 30 5.27 6.60 -5.91
C CYS A 30 6.60 5.83 -5.92
N LEU A 31 6.73 4.79 -6.76
CA LEU A 31 7.97 4.04 -6.89
C LEU A 31 9.14 4.91 -7.39
N ALA A 32 8.87 5.79 -8.36
CA ALA A 32 9.88 6.70 -8.88
C ALA A 32 10.32 7.72 -7.82
N ALA A 33 9.37 8.28 -7.07
CA ALA A 33 9.65 9.24 -5.99
C ALA A 33 10.37 8.63 -4.78
N TYR A 34 10.33 7.31 -4.61
CA TYR A 34 11.05 6.60 -3.54
C TYR A 34 12.56 6.53 -3.79
N MET A 35 13.02 6.77 -5.02
CA MET A 35 14.44 6.77 -5.36
C MET A 35 15.15 8.03 -4.85
N SER A 36 16.36 7.88 -4.34
CA SER A 36 17.20 9.05 -4.05
C SER A 36 17.94 9.52 -5.31
N ASP A 37 18.20 10.84 -5.39
CA ASP A 37 18.97 11.42 -6.49
C ASP A 37 20.34 10.77 -6.65
N GLU A 38 20.98 10.39 -5.54
CA GLU A 38 22.28 9.71 -5.56
C GLU A 38 22.20 8.32 -6.21
N GLU A 39 21.17 7.53 -5.87
CA GLU A 39 20.96 6.22 -6.49
C GLU A 39 20.76 6.36 -8.01
N VAL A 40 19.97 7.36 -8.43
CA VAL A 40 19.71 7.65 -9.85
C VAL A 40 20.99 8.07 -10.58
N LEU A 41 21.78 8.97 -9.98
CA LEU A 41 23.06 9.42 -10.54
C LEU A 41 24.08 8.28 -10.69
N GLN A 42 24.00 7.25 -9.84
CA GLN A 42 24.80 6.03 -9.94
C GLN A 42 24.26 5.03 -11.00
N GLY A 43 23.18 5.38 -11.71
CA GLY A 43 22.55 4.53 -12.73
C GLY A 43 21.58 3.49 -12.15
N THR A 44 21.20 3.62 -10.89
CA THR A 44 20.20 2.75 -10.27
C THR A 44 18.80 3.21 -10.66
N ILE A 45 18.06 2.34 -11.35
CA ILE A 45 16.72 2.64 -11.86
C ILE A 45 15.58 2.04 -11.02
N PHE A 46 15.91 1.15 -10.07
CA PHE A 46 14.96 0.58 -9.12
C PHE A 46 15.59 0.50 -7.74
N PRO A 47 14.80 0.67 -6.67
CA PRO A 47 15.32 0.62 -5.32
C PRO A 47 15.79 -0.79 -4.96
N SER A 48 16.64 -0.91 -3.95
CA SER A 48 17.10 -2.22 -3.47
C SER A 48 15.94 -3.12 -3.02
N ILE A 49 16.02 -4.40 -3.37
CA ILE A 49 15.03 -5.41 -2.96
C ILE A 49 14.93 -5.58 -1.44
N SER A 50 15.98 -5.20 -0.68
CA SER A 50 15.92 -5.21 0.79
C SER A 50 14.87 -4.24 1.34
N ARG A 51 14.51 -3.20 0.57
CA ARG A 51 13.48 -2.21 0.92
C ARG A 51 12.08 -2.58 0.40
N ILE A 52 11.91 -3.76 -0.23
CA ILE A 52 10.68 -4.11 -0.97
C ILE A 52 9.41 -4.02 -0.12
N ARG A 53 9.48 -4.38 1.17
CA ARG A 53 8.32 -4.31 2.08
C ARG A 53 7.91 -2.87 2.38
N ASP A 54 8.87 -1.99 2.57
CA ASP A 54 8.61 -0.57 2.83
C ASP A 54 8.06 0.11 1.58
N ILE A 55 8.65 -0.16 0.41
CA ILE A 55 8.13 0.32 -0.88
C ILE A 55 6.72 -0.19 -1.14
N THR A 56 6.44 -1.46 -0.85
CA THR A 56 5.09 -2.04 -0.99
C THR A 56 4.07 -1.28 -0.16
N LYS A 57 4.43 -0.90 1.07
CA LYS A 57 3.58 -0.12 1.98
C LYS A 57 3.29 1.28 1.40
N GLU A 58 4.31 1.98 0.93
CA GLU A 58 4.14 3.31 0.31
C GLU A 58 3.31 3.26 -0.97
N VAL A 59 3.58 2.29 -1.85
CA VAL A 59 2.82 2.10 -3.10
C VAL A 59 1.36 1.78 -2.80
N ALA A 60 1.08 0.92 -1.83
CA ALA A 60 -0.29 0.62 -1.42
C ALA A 60 -1.00 1.86 -0.86
N ALA A 61 -0.31 2.71 -0.09
CA ALA A 61 -0.88 3.95 0.42
C ALA A 61 -1.22 4.93 -0.72
N ALA A 62 -0.34 5.07 -1.71
CA ALA A 62 -0.60 5.88 -2.90
C ALA A 62 -1.83 5.37 -3.69
N VAL A 63 -1.93 4.05 -3.86
CA VAL A 63 -3.06 3.40 -4.55
C VAL A 63 -4.38 3.62 -3.80
N ILE A 64 -4.37 3.53 -2.46
CA ILE A 64 -5.56 3.82 -1.64
C ILE A 64 -6.01 5.27 -1.83
N LYS A 65 -5.05 6.21 -1.80
CA LYS A 65 -5.34 7.63 -1.97
C LYS A 65 -5.96 7.90 -3.34
N GLU A 66 -5.39 7.34 -4.39
CA GLU A 66 -5.94 7.50 -5.74
C GLU A 66 -7.35 6.91 -5.86
N ALA A 67 -7.58 5.72 -5.30
CA ALA A 67 -8.91 5.11 -5.27
C ALA A 67 -9.94 5.97 -4.50
N LEU A 68 -9.51 6.73 -3.49
CA LEU A 68 -10.37 7.69 -2.80
C LEU A 68 -10.63 8.92 -3.66
N GLU A 69 -9.64 9.48 -4.33
CA GLU A 69 -9.81 10.66 -5.20
C GLU A 69 -10.72 10.37 -6.40
N GLU A 70 -10.65 9.15 -6.94
CA GLU A 70 -11.51 8.71 -8.05
C GLU A 70 -12.90 8.19 -7.59
N ASP A 71 -13.23 8.30 -6.30
CA ASP A 71 -14.48 7.78 -5.69
C ASP A 71 -14.71 6.26 -5.95
N LEU A 72 -13.62 5.48 -6.07
CA LEU A 72 -13.65 4.03 -6.29
C LEU A 72 -13.59 3.21 -5.00
N ALA A 73 -13.18 3.82 -3.88
CA ALA A 73 -13.04 3.14 -2.60
C ALA A 73 -14.41 2.80 -1.96
N GLU A 74 -14.62 1.53 -1.61
CA GLU A 74 -15.83 1.03 -0.92
C GLU A 74 -15.58 0.67 0.55
N GLY A 75 -14.32 0.64 0.99
CA GLY A 75 -13.90 0.32 2.35
C GLY A 75 -13.64 -1.16 2.59
N TYR A 76 -12.99 -1.49 3.70
CA TYR A 76 -12.52 -2.85 3.99
C TYR A 76 -12.62 -3.20 5.48
N HIS A 77 -13.20 -4.36 5.80
CA HIS A 77 -13.36 -4.90 7.17
C HIS A 77 -13.72 -3.85 8.26
N GLY A 78 -14.73 -3.00 8.00
CA GLY A 78 -15.22 -2.01 8.95
C GLY A 78 -14.55 -0.63 8.87
N MET A 79 -13.53 -0.47 8.02
CA MET A 79 -13.01 0.84 7.63
C MET A 79 -13.88 1.43 6.52
N ASP A 80 -14.67 2.47 6.84
CA ASP A 80 -15.49 3.20 5.87
C ASP A 80 -14.63 4.15 5.00
N PRO A 81 -14.92 4.31 3.69
CA PRO A 81 -14.18 5.22 2.81
C PRO A 81 -14.09 6.66 3.33
N ARG A 82 -15.13 7.15 4.04
CA ARG A 82 -15.16 8.50 4.61
C ARG A 82 -14.19 8.65 5.77
N GLU A 83 -13.98 7.59 6.55
CA GLU A 83 -12.97 7.59 7.61
C GLU A 83 -11.57 7.49 6.99
N LEU A 84 -11.40 6.65 5.97
CA LEU A 84 -10.14 6.52 5.25
C LEU A 84 -9.71 7.85 4.60
N ARG A 85 -10.65 8.62 4.04
CA ARG A 85 -10.41 9.94 3.44
C ARG A 85 -9.96 11.02 4.44
N LYS A 86 -10.21 10.83 5.75
CA LYS A 86 -9.76 11.77 6.80
C LYS A 86 -8.29 11.55 7.17
N LEU A 87 -7.72 10.39 6.84
CA LEU A 87 -6.35 10.06 7.18
C LEU A 87 -5.37 10.85 6.32
N SER A 88 -4.29 11.29 6.95
CA SER A 88 -3.10 11.81 6.26
C SER A 88 -2.35 10.68 5.54
N GLN A 89 -1.41 11.05 4.67
CA GLN A 89 -0.58 10.09 3.93
C GLN A 89 0.13 9.11 4.88
N ASP A 90 0.72 9.63 5.96
CA ASP A 90 1.46 8.81 6.94
C ASP A 90 0.53 7.87 7.70
N GLU A 91 -0.69 8.32 8.02
CA GLU A 91 -1.69 7.48 8.68
C GLU A 91 -2.21 6.38 7.75
N ILE A 92 -2.37 6.65 6.45
CA ILE A 92 -2.70 5.61 5.46
C ILE A 92 -1.55 4.60 5.36
N ALA A 93 -0.30 5.06 5.33
CA ALA A 93 0.86 4.16 5.30
C ALA A 93 0.94 3.27 6.55
N GLU A 94 0.63 3.80 7.73
CA GLU A 94 0.57 3.00 8.96
C GLU A 94 -0.65 2.05 8.96
N TYR A 95 -1.80 2.48 8.44
CA TYR A 95 -2.96 1.62 8.23
C TYR A 95 -2.60 0.43 7.34
N VAL A 96 -1.93 0.67 6.22
CA VAL A 96 -1.43 -0.39 5.32
C VAL A 96 -0.50 -1.34 6.06
N LYS A 97 0.50 -0.81 6.77
CA LYS A 97 1.49 -1.59 7.52
C LYS A 97 0.83 -2.50 8.56
N ASN A 98 -0.20 -2.02 9.25
CA ASN A 98 -0.97 -2.80 10.23
C ASN A 98 -1.78 -3.95 9.61
N HIS A 99 -2.02 -3.90 8.29
CA HIS A 99 -2.68 -4.97 7.54
C HIS A 99 -1.69 -5.87 6.78
N MET A 100 -0.39 -5.57 6.83
CA MET A 100 0.63 -6.45 6.23
C MET A 100 0.85 -7.68 7.10
N TRP A 101 0.78 -8.86 6.48
CA TRP A 101 1.12 -10.10 7.17
C TRP A 101 2.60 -10.14 7.59
N ASN A 102 2.84 -10.63 8.81
CA ASN A 102 4.19 -10.85 9.35
C ASN A 102 4.41 -12.35 9.63
N PRO A 103 5.62 -12.88 9.34
CA PRO A 103 5.97 -14.29 9.53
C PRO A 103 6.25 -14.66 10.99
N GLU A 104 5.38 -14.23 11.89
CA GLU A 104 5.47 -14.53 13.32
C GLU A 104 4.44 -15.60 13.67
N TYR A 105 4.89 -16.68 14.33
CA TYR A 105 3.99 -17.75 14.72
C TYR A 105 3.01 -17.25 15.80
N PRO A 106 1.68 -17.39 15.61
CA PRO A 106 0.73 -17.02 16.63
C PRO A 106 0.78 -18.00 17.80
N THR A 107 0.56 -17.50 19.01
CA THR A 107 0.37 -18.37 20.18
C THR A 107 -0.94 -19.15 20.02
N LEU A 108 -0.84 -20.48 19.91
CA LEU A 108 -2.00 -21.35 19.83
C LEU A 108 -2.58 -21.56 21.24
N VAL A 109 -3.82 -21.11 21.47
CA VAL A 109 -4.57 -21.38 22.70
C VAL A 109 -5.59 -22.46 22.41
N TYR A 110 -5.47 -23.60 23.09
CA TYR A 110 -6.43 -24.69 22.98
C TYR A 110 -7.62 -24.39 23.89
N LYS A 111 -8.83 -24.35 23.33
CA LYS A 111 -10.05 -24.23 24.12
C LYS A 111 -10.35 -25.60 24.72
N GLN A 112 -10.30 -25.72 26.05
CA GLN A 112 -10.85 -26.90 26.74
C GLN A 112 -12.36 -26.68 26.84
N ASP A 113 -13.13 -27.57 26.22
CA ASP A 113 -14.58 -27.66 26.38
C ASP A 113 -14.96 -28.16 27.79
#